data_AF-A0A924J915-F1
#
_entry.id   AF-A0A924J915-F1
#
_cell.length_a   1.000
_cell.length_b   1.000
_cell.length_c   1.000
_cell.angle_alpha   90.00
_cell.angle_beta   90.00
_cell.angle_gamma   90.00
#
_symmetry.space_group_name_H-M   'P 1'
#
loop_
_entity.id
_entity.type
_entity.pdbx_description
1 polymer ?
#
loop_
_entity_poly.entity_id
_entity_poly.type
_entity_poly.pdbx_seq_one_letter_code
_entity_poly.pdbx_strand_id
1 'polypeptide(L)'
;MKNIKLLCLMIFATVIFSSCDRTEDPIYQKTTDNRYPTVVSNANFVTPSVPTAGYVKGTVLSVEFNFISFDSIKEIQFYEKIATADSILLKTTPYAPAFSKIKNCDTLVYSYTVPSAPASGTSIVFRGRVVNVNGLTKDRIFTYKIR
;
A
#
# COMPACT_ATOMS: atom_id res chain seq x y z
N MET A 1 -8.99 -39.43 -61.59
CA MET A 1 -9.67 -38.81 -60.43
C MET A 1 -8.92 -38.98 -59.08
N LYS A 2 -7.64 -39.39 -59.08
CA LYS A 2 -6.84 -39.58 -57.84
C LYS A 2 -6.12 -38.30 -57.39
N ASN A 3 -5.83 -37.41 -58.34
CA ASN A 3 -5.01 -36.22 -58.13
C ASN A 3 -5.82 -35.01 -57.58
N ILE A 4 -7.14 -34.99 -57.77
CA ILE A 4 -8.04 -33.96 -57.21
C ILE A 4 -8.28 -34.19 -55.71
N LYS A 5 -8.37 -35.44 -55.25
CA LYS A 5 -8.49 -35.75 -53.82
C LYS A 5 -7.23 -35.36 -53.04
N LEU A 6 -6.06 -35.48 -53.68
CA LEU A 6 -4.78 -35.08 -53.10
C LEU A 6 -4.63 -33.55 -53.05
N LEU A 7 -5.14 -32.84 -54.06
CA LEU A 7 -5.15 -31.37 -54.11
C LEU A 7 -6.11 -30.77 -53.06
N CYS A 8 -7.32 -31.33 -52.90
CA CYS A 8 -8.26 -30.87 -51.88
C CYS A 8 -7.76 -31.12 -50.45
N LEU A 9 -6.99 -32.20 -50.21
CA LEU A 9 -6.41 -32.49 -48.91
C LEU A 9 -5.28 -31.51 -48.55
N MET A 10 -4.49 -31.07 -49.52
CA MET A 10 -3.46 -30.03 -49.31
C MET A 10 -4.06 -28.65 -49.02
N ILE A 11 -5.17 -28.28 -49.68
CA ILE A 11 -5.81 -26.98 -49.47
C ILE A 11 -6.53 -26.92 -48.11
N PHE A 12 -7.07 -28.04 -47.61
CA PHE A 12 -7.70 -28.07 -46.29
C PHE A 12 -6.66 -28.05 -45.14
N ALA A 13 -5.44 -28.54 -45.39
CA ALA A 13 -4.36 -28.56 -44.41
C ALA A 13 -3.73 -27.18 -44.14
N THR A 14 -3.85 -26.21 -45.05
CA THR A 14 -3.27 -24.87 -44.87
C THR A 14 -4.19 -23.89 -44.14
N VAL A 15 -5.49 -24.18 -44.04
CA VAL A 15 -6.47 -23.29 -43.37
C VAL A 15 -6.48 -23.47 -41.84
N ILE A 16 -6.01 -24.61 -41.35
CA ILE A 16 -5.93 -24.90 -39.90
C ILE A 16 -4.74 -24.24 -39.18
N PHE A 17 -3.80 -23.63 -39.91
CA PHE A 17 -2.71 -22.86 -39.32
C PHE A 17 -2.96 -21.35 -39.29
N SER A 18 -4.13 -20.88 -39.74
CA SER A 18 -4.65 -19.55 -39.36
C SER A 18 -5.18 -19.60 -37.92
N SER A 19 -4.33 -20.03 -36.99
CA SER A 19 -4.43 -19.60 -35.60
C SER A 19 -4.44 -18.09 -35.67
N CYS A 20 -5.58 -17.51 -35.31
CA CYS A 20 -5.68 -16.08 -35.04
C CYS A 20 -4.54 -15.77 -34.09
N ASP A 21 -3.49 -15.12 -34.59
CA ASP A 21 -2.40 -14.65 -33.76
C ASP A 21 -3.04 -13.57 -32.90
N ARG A 22 -3.54 -13.98 -31.73
CA ARG A 22 -3.51 -13.12 -30.57
C ARG A 22 -2.04 -13.01 -30.23
N THR A 23 -1.28 -12.31 -31.08
CA THR A 23 -0.01 -11.71 -30.72
C THR A 23 -0.34 -10.97 -29.47
N GLU A 24 0.02 -11.60 -28.35
CA GLU A 24 -0.15 -11.21 -26.98
C GLU A 24 -1.00 -9.95 -26.88
N ASP A 25 -2.30 -10.07 -26.59
CA ASP A 25 -2.85 -9.07 -25.66
C ASP A 25 -1.82 -9.11 -24.53
N PRO A 26 -0.97 -8.07 -24.35
CA PRO A 26 0.02 -8.17 -23.31
C PRO A 26 -0.83 -8.46 -22.08
N ILE A 27 -0.54 -9.58 -21.42
CA ILE A 27 -1.36 -10.13 -20.32
C ILE A 27 -1.53 -9.06 -19.20
N TYR A 28 -0.82 -7.93 -19.33
CA TYR A 28 -0.73 -6.77 -18.48
C TYR A 28 -1.16 -5.42 -19.12
N GLN A 29 -1.89 -5.35 -20.25
CA GLN A 29 -2.64 -4.12 -20.59
C GLN A 29 -4.02 -4.08 -19.91
N LYS A 30 -4.09 -4.63 -18.70
CA LYS A 30 -5.02 -4.10 -17.72
C LYS A 30 -4.44 -2.76 -17.22
N THR A 31 -4.63 -1.69 -17.99
CA THR A 31 -4.44 -0.29 -17.53
C THR A 31 -5.48 0.13 -16.48
N THR A 32 -6.15 -0.86 -15.87
CA THR A 32 -7.11 -0.76 -14.77
C THR A 32 -6.69 -1.64 -13.59
N ASP A 33 -5.38 -1.93 -13.46
CA ASP A 33 -4.88 -2.41 -12.17
C ASP A 33 -4.71 -1.19 -11.27
N ASN A 34 -5.56 -1.07 -10.24
CA ASN A 34 -5.44 -0.03 -9.24
C ASN A 34 -4.08 -0.21 -8.54
N ARG A 35 -3.07 0.54 -8.98
CA ARG A 35 -1.72 0.52 -8.40
C ARG A 35 -1.73 1.26 -7.07
N TYR A 36 -2.21 0.56 -6.06
CA TYR A 36 -2.18 1.04 -4.69
C TYR A 36 -0.73 1.22 -4.23
N PRO A 37 -0.45 2.23 -3.39
CA PRO A 37 0.81 2.24 -2.67
C PRO A 37 0.90 0.99 -1.79
N THR A 38 2.09 0.46 -1.64
CA THR A 38 2.37 -0.68 -0.77
C THR A 38 3.07 -0.19 0.48
N VAL A 39 2.45 -0.38 1.65
CA VAL A 39 3.10 -0.16 2.94
C VAL A 39 3.74 -1.48 3.38
N VAL A 40 5.06 -1.51 3.47
CA VAL A 40 5.84 -2.69 3.81
C VAL A 40 5.70 -2.96 5.30
N SER A 41 5.39 -4.21 5.68
CA SER A 41 5.38 -4.62 7.07
C SER A 41 6.81 -4.59 7.65
N ASN A 42 7.02 -3.80 8.69
CA ASN A 42 8.26 -3.75 9.47
C ASN A 42 7.95 -4.08 10.95
N ALA A 43 8.85 -4.83 11.59
CA ALA A 43 8.70 -5.20 13.00
C ALA A 43 8.67 -3.97 13.93
N ASN A 44 9.41 -2.91 13.57
CA ASN A 44 9.58 -1.71 14.38
C ASN A 44 8.72 -0.53 13.90
N PHE A 45 7.47 -0.80 13.51
CA PHE A 45 6.55 0.23 13.03
C PHE A 45 6.35 1.37 14.01
N VAL A 46 6.30 1.06 15.30
CA VAL A 46 6.24 2.02 16.40
C VAL A 46 7.32 1.67 17.42
N THR A 47 8.09 2.67 17.81
CA THR A 47 9.15 2.55 18.81
C THR A 47 8.95 3.59 19.92
N PRO A 48 8.95 3.18 21.21
CA PRO A 48 8.96 1.80 21.70
C PRO A 48 7.74 0.99 21.21
N SER A 49 7.81 -0.34 21.23
CA SER A 49 6.68 -1.21 20.90
C SER A 49 5.53 -1.02 21.90
N VAL A 50 4.29 -1.29 21.47
CA VAL A 50 3.09 -1.11 22.31
C VAL A 50 3.17 -1.96 23.59
N PRO A 51 3.27 -1.35 24.79
CA PRO A 51 3.28 -2.09 26.04
C PRO A 51 1.90 -2.68 26.34
N THR A 52 1.84 -3.79 27.07
CA THR A 52 0.58 -4.41 27.51
C THR A 52 -0.31 -3.44 28.30
N ALA A 53 0.31 -2.59 29.13
CA ALA A 53 -0.39 -1.58 29.91
C ALA A 53 -0.78 -0.32 29.12
N GLY A 54 -0.33 -0.20 27.86
CA GLY A 54 -0.49 1.01 27.06
C GLY A 54 0.65 2.03 27.24
N TYR A 55 0.53 3.16 26.55
CA TYR A 55 1.51 4.26 26.64
C TYR A 55 1.11 5.30 27.66
N VAL A 56 2.09 5.84 28.37
CA VAL A 56 1.88 6.97 29.28
C VAL A 56 1.57 8.23 28.47
N LYS A 57 0.67 9.05 28.98
CA LYS A 57 0.33 10.37 28.43
C LYS A 57 1.58 11.21 28.14
N GLY A 58 1.62 11.86 26.97
CA GLY A 58 2.73 12.74 26.58
C GLY A 58 4.01 12.00 26.13
N THR A 59 4.02 10.66 26.14
CA THR A 59 5.15 9.89 25.61
C THR A 59 5.32 10.19 24.11
N VAL A 60 6.55 10.43 23.69
CA VAL A 60 6.91 10.59 22.29
C VAL A 60 7.24 9.23 21.69
N LEU A 61 6.55 8.87 20.62
CA LEU A 61 6.72 7.63 19.86
C LEU A 61 7.33 7.94 18.50
N SER A 62 8.24 7.08 18.05
CA SER A 62 8.76 7.09 16.68
C SER A 62 7.95 6.13 15.83
N VAL A 63 7.18 6.65 14.88
CA VAL A 63 6.41 5.86 13.91
C VAL A 63 7.16 5.79 12.59
N GLU A 64 7.61 4.60 12.21
CA GLU A 64 8.40 4.38 11.00
C GLU A 64 7.53 3.77 9.89
N PHE A 65 7.26 4.58 8.87
CA PHE A 65 6.57 4.18 7.65
C PHE A 65 7.56 3.72 6.59
N ASN A 66 7.48 2.44 6.21
CA ASN A 66 8.19 1.89 5.06
C ASN A 66 7.20 1.65 3.94
N PHE A 67 7.45 2.22 2.76
CA PHE A 67 6.52 2.13 1.65
C PHE A 67 7.24 2.06 0.30
N ILE A 68 6.55 1.43 -0.65
CA ILE A 68 6.96 1.26 -2.04
C ILE A 68 5.74 1.62 -2.87
N SER A 69 5.90 2.38 -3.94
CA SER A 69 4.80 2.65 -4.85
C SER A 69 5.26 2.53 -6.30
N PHE A 70 4.41 1.94 -7.12
CA PHE A 70 4.59 1.89 -8.58
C PHE A 70 4.21 3.22 -9.23
N ASP A 71 3.16 3.86 -8.72
CA ASP A 71 2.73 5.20 -9.15
C ASP A 71 3.26 6.27 -8.18
N SER A 72 3.43 7.49 -8.66
CA SER A 72 3.94 8.59 -7.84
C SER A 72 3.08 8.83 -6.59
N ILE A 73 3.76 8.96 -5.45
CA ILE A 73 3.13 9.30 -4.18
C ILE A 73 2.91 10.81 -4.14
N LYS A 74 1.73 11.23 -3.69
CA LYS A 74 1.37 12.63 -3.48
C LYS A 74 1.80 13.09 -2.09
N GLU A 75 1.34 12.37 -1.07
CA GLU A 75 1.50 12.76 0.33
C GLU A 75 1.32 11.58 1.29
N ILE A 76 1.80 11.77 2.52
CA ILE A 76 1.58 10.88 3.64
C ILE A 76 0.76 11.63 4.69
N GLN A 77 -0.33 11.02 5.13
CA GLN A 77 -1.27 11.59 6.10
C GLN A 77 -1.26 10.77 7.39
N PHE A 78 -1.34 11.44 8.54
CA PHE A 78 -1.39 10.83 9.85
C PHE A 78 -2.70 11.20 10.53
N TYR A 79 -3.40 10.19 11.04
CA TYR A 79 -4.70 10.31 11.67
C TYR A 79 -4.69 9.67 13.05
N GLU A 80 -5.56 10.18 13.89
CA GLU A 80 -5.84 9.64 15.22
C GLU A 80 -7.34 9.49 15.41
N LYS A 81 -7.74 8.38 16.04
CA LYS A 81 -9.08 8.17 16.54
C LYS A 81 -9.04 7.87 18.03
N ILE A 82 -9.75 8.66 18.82
CA ILE A 82 -9.86 8.52 20.27
C ILE A 82 -11.19 7.83 20.60
N ALA A 83 -11.14 6.65 21.20
CA ALA A 83 -12.30 5.83 21.52
C ALA A 83 -13.27 5.68 20.32
N THR A 84 -14.50 6.16 20.46
CA THR A 84 -15.55 6.10 19.43
C THR A 84 -15.67 7.38 18.60
N ALA A 85 -14.87 8.41 18.88
CA ALA A 85 -14.91 9.68 18.16
C ALA A 85 -14.50 9.52 16.69
N ASP A 86 -14.75 10.55 15.88
CA ASP A 86 -14.27 10.56 14.50
C ASP A 86 -12.75 10.66 14.42
N SER A 87 -12.19 10.18 13.30
CA SER A 87 -10.75 10.27 13.06
C SER A 87 -10.37 11.70 12.71
N ILE A 88 -9.39 12.26 13.42
CA ILE A 88 -8.83 13.58 13.16
C ILE A 88 -7.54 13.46 12.35
N LEU A 89 -7.30 14.39 11.43
CA LEU A 89 -6.03 14.51 10.71
C LEU A 89 -5.04 15.25 11.60
N LEU A 90 -3.94 14.60 11.97
CA LEU A 90 -2.86 15.19 12.76
C LEU A 90 -1.89 15.97 11.89
N LYS A 91 -1.48 15.39 10.76
CA LYS A 91 -0.45 15.95 9.89
C LYS A 91 -0.55 15.39 8.47
N THR A 92 -0.29 16.24 7.50
CA THR A 92 0.02 15.86 6.13
C THR A 92 1.47 16.24 5.83
N THR A 93 2.20 15.32 5.21
CA THR A 93 3.58 15.50 4.76
C THR A 93 3.61 15.27 3.25
N PRO A 94 3.97 16.29 2.44
CA PRO A 94 4.18 16.09 1.02
C PRO A 94 5.21 14.99 0.77
N TYR A 95 5.06 14.23 -0.30
CA TYR A 95 6.03 13.19 -0.64
C TYR A 95 7.39 13.80 -0.93
N ALA A 96 8.42 13.26 -0.27
CA ALA A 96 9.82 13.51 -0.55
C ALA A 96 10.53 12.14 -0.64
N PRO A 97 11.31 11.87 -1.71
CA PRO A 97 12.05 10.61 -1.84
C PRO A 97 13.01 10.40 -0.66
N ALA A 98 12.96 9.23 -0.05
CA ALA A 98 13.72 8.91 1.18
C ALA A 98 14.12 7.43 1.18
N PHE A 99 14.73 7.00 0.08
CA PHE A 99 15.03 5.59 -0.15
C PHE A 99 16.12 5.07 0.78
N SER A 100 15.80 4.01 1.52
CA SER A 100 16.74 3.29 2.37
C SER A 100 17.28 2.06 1.65
N LYS A 101 18.60 2.04 1.38
CA LYS A 101 19.27 0.87 0.77
C LYS A 101 19.16 -0.40 1.62
N ILE A 102 19.17 -0.26 2.94
CA ILE A 102 19.12 -1.40 3.88
C ILE A 102 17.72 -2.04 3.87
N LYS A 103 16.67 -1.22 3.74
CA LYS A 103 15.26 -1.68 3.77
C LYS A 103 14.67 -1.90 2.37
N ASN A 104 15.39 -1.46 1.33
CA ASN A 104 15.00 -1.51 -0.07
C ASN A 104 13.62 -0.86 -0.35
N CYS A 105 13.34 0.24 0.35
CA CYS A 105 12.09 1.00 0.23
C CYS A 105 12.28 2.44 0.69
N ASP A 106 11.32 3.31 0.40
CA ASP A 106 11.27 4.65 1.02
C ASP A 106 10.85 4.54 2.49
N THR A 107 11.49 5.35 3.33
CA THR A 107 11.22 5.39 4.77
C THR A 107 10.92 6.81 5.22
N LEU A 108 9.78 6.98 5.89
CA LEU A 108 9.43 8.21 6.61
C LEU A 108 9.33 7.90 8.11
N VAL A 109 9.98 8.70 8.94
CA VAL A 109 9.84 8.62 10.41
C VAL A 109 9.04 9.82 10.89
N TYR A 110 7.94 9.55 11.59
CA TYR A 110 7.08 10.57 12.19
C TYR A 110 7.15 10.48 13.72
N SER A 111 7.42 11.62 14.35
CA SER A 111 7.38 11.75 15.80
C SER A 111 5.95 12.05 16.24
N TYR A 112 5.35 11.11 16.97
CA TYR A 112 3.97 11.18 17.44
C TYR A 112 3.93 11.25 18.96
N THR A 113 3.23 12.24 19.50
CA THR A 113 3.06 12.40 20.95
C THR A 113 1.73 11.80 21.38
N VAL A 114 1.77 10.88 22.35
CA VAL A 114 0.58 10.28 22.96
C VAL A 114 -0.28 11.38 23.60
N PRO A 115 -1.58 11.49 23.27
CA PRO A 115 -2.42 12.58 23.73
C PRO A 115 -2.59 12.52 25.26
N SER A 116 -2.54 13.69 25.89
CA SER A 116 -2.63 13.82 27.35
C SER A 116 -4.07 13.94 27.87
N ALA A 117 -4.98 14.41 27.02
CA ALA A 117 -6.37 14.71 27.39
C ALA A 117 -7.21 13.46 27.75
N PRO A 118 -7.16 12.34 27.01
CA PRO A 118 -8.06 11.21 27.29
C PRO A 118 -7.80 10.55 28.65
N ALA A 119 -8.83 9.94 29.25
CA ALA A 119 -8.70 9.18 30.48
C ALA A 119 -7.85 7.90 30.27
N SER A 120 -7.21 7.42 31.34
CA SER A 120 -6.53 6.12 31.31
C SER A 120 -7.50 4.99 30.94
N GLY A 121 -7.01 4.00 30.20
CA GLY A 121 -7.80 2.93 29.60
C GLY A 121 -8.44 3.27 28.25
N THR A 122 -8.46 4.55 27.86
CA THR A 122 -9.00 4.97 26.55
C THR A 122 -8.22 4.33 25.41
N SER A 123 -8.92 3.70 24.47
CA SER A 123 -8.34 3.14 23.26
C SER A 123 -8.03 4.24 22.24
N ILE A 124 -6.83 4.24 21.70
CA ILE A 124 -6.38 5.15 20.65
C ILE A 124 -6.01 4.31 19.43
N VAL A 125 -6.51 4.70 18.27
CA VAL A 125 -6.13 4.12 16.98
C VAL A 125 -5.34 5.16 16.21
N PHE A 126 -4.07 4.88 15.97
CA PHE A 126 -3.23 5.69 15.10
C PHE A 126 -3.24 5.09 13.70
N ARG A 127 -3.37 5.94 12.68
CA ARG A 127 -3.34 5.53 11.28
C ARG A 127 -2.38 6.43 10.51
N GLY A 128 -1.37 5.84 9.90
CA GLY A 128 -0.68 6.50 8.78
C GLY A 128 -1.25 6.02 7.45
N ARG A 129 -1.30 6.92 6.48
CA ARG A 129 -1.88 6.69 5.16
C ARG A 129 -0.95 7.22 4.09
N VAL A 130 -0.59 6.38 3.14
CA VAL A 130 0.11 6.79 1.92
C VAL A 130 -0.93 7.06 0.84
N VAL A 131 -0.81 8.22 0.18
CA VAL A 131 -1.74 8.67 -0.87
C VAL A 131 -0.98 8.82 -2.18
N ASN A 132 -1.43 8.10 -3.22
CA ASN A 132 -0.90 8.24 -4.57
C ASN A 132 -1.54 9.43 -5.30
N VAL A 133 -0.87 9.92 -6.35
CA VAL A 133 -1.38 10.99 -7.22
C VAL A 133 -2.70 10.58 -7.89
N ASN A 134 -2.90 9.28 -8.16
CA ASN A 134 -4.14 8.72 -8.68
C ASN A 134 -5.29 8.62 -7.64
N GLY A 135 -5.06 9.05 -6.39
CA GLY A 135 -6.05 9.04 -5.32
C GLY A 135 -6.19 7.72 -4.57
N LEU A 136 -5.48 6.66 -4.98
CA LEU A 136 -5.45 5.39 -4.26
C LEU A 136 -4.65 5.53 -2.97
N THR A 137 -5.09 4.83 -1.93
CA THR A 137 -4.51 4.95 -0.60
C THR A 137 -4.23 3.61 0.04
N LYS A 138 -3.23 3.57 0.93
CA LYS A 138 -2.94 2.42 1.76
C LYS A 138 -2.63 2.86 3.18
N ASP A 139 -3.32 2.20 4.11
CA ASP A 139 -3.24 2.53 5.52
C ASP A 139 -2.39 1.52 6.26
N ARG A 140 -1.72 2.01 7.31
CA ARG A 140 -1.19 1.16 8.37
C ARG A 140 -1.59 1.72 9.71
N ILE A 141 -2.04 0.81 10.55
CA ILE A 141 -2.74 1.13 11.79
C ILE A 141 -2.06 0.40 12.93
N PHE A 142 -1.94 1.07 14.07
CA PHE A 142 -1.71 0.42 15.34
C PHE A 142 -2.66 0.97 16.39
N THR A 143 -3.00 0.14 17.36
CA THR A 143 -3.94 0.49 18.43
C THR A 143 -3.23 0.31 19.76
N TYR A 144 -3.49 1.22 20.69
CA TYR A 144 -2.96 1.17 22.04
C TYR A 144 -3.97 1.76 23.02
N LYS A 145 -3.73 1.58 24.33
CA LYS A 145 -4.50 2.23 25.38
C LYS A 145 -3.68 3.32 26.06
N ILE A 146 -4.34 4.37 26.53
CA ILE A 146 -3.72 5.34 27.42
C ILE A 146 -3.49 4.70 28.78
N ARG A 147 -2.30 4.86 29.31
CA ARG A 147 -1.95 4.53 30.69
C ARG A 147 -2.03 5.78 31.55
#